data_AF-A0A8P0SX27-F1
#
_entry.id   AF-A0A8P0SX27-F1
#
_cell.length_a   1.000
_cell.length_b   1.000
_cell.length_c   1.000
_cell.angle_alpha   90.00
_cell.angle_beta   90.00
_cell.angle_gamma   90.00
#
_symmetry.space_group_name_H-M   'P 1'
#
loop_
_entity.id
_entity.type
_entity.pdbx_description
1 polymer ?
#
loop_
_entity_poly.entity_id
_entity_poly.type
_entity_poly.pdbx_seq_one_letter_code
_entity_poly.pdbx_strand_id
1 'polypeptide(L)'
;VLKGGPLTGTYRLIQFHFHWGSSDGQGSEHTVDKKKYAAELHLVHWNTKYGEFGKAVQQPDGLAVLGIFLKIGGANPGLQKILDALDSIKTKGKSADFTNFDPRGLLPESLDYWTYPGSLTTPPLLECVTWIVLKEPISVSSEQMLKFRKLNFNKEGEPEELMMDNWRPAQPLHSRQINASFK
;
A
#
# COMPACT_ATOMS: atom_id res chain seq x y z
N VAL A 1 14.69 -5.21 0.41
CA VAL A 1 15.42 -3.91 0.45
C VAL A 1 15.19 -3.25 -0.89
N LEU A 2 14.89 -1.95 -0.92
CA LEU A 2 14.62 -1.18 -2.14
C LEU A 2 15.78 -0.21 -2.42
N LYS A 3 16.21 -0.14 -3.68
CA LYS A 3 17.30 0.70 -4.21
C LYS A 3 17.02 1.05 -5.68
N GLY A 4 17.71 2.06 -6.21
CA GLY A 4 17.62 2.44 -7.62
C GLY A 4 16.40 3.29 -7.96
N GLY A 5 16.12 3.43 -9.25
CA GLY A 5 15.06 4.33 -9.74
C GLY A 5 15.31 5.78 -9.30
N PRO A 6 14.35 6.47 -8.66
CA PRO A 6 14.52 7.83 -8.16
C PRO A 6 15.29 7.94 -6.83
N LEU A 7 15.63 6.81 -6.20
CA LEU A 7 16.11 6.78 -4.83
C LEU A 7 17.62 6.97 -4.74
N THR A 8 18.06 7.80 -3.80
CA THR A 8 19.46 7.89 -3.40
C THR A 8 19.71 7.03 -2.15
N GLY A 9 20.51 5.98 -2.29
CA GLY A 9 20.89 5.11 -1.17
C GLY A 9 20.02 3.87 -1.04
N THR A 10 19.80 3.42 0.20
CA THR A 10 19.17 2.13 0.52
C THR A 10 17.98 2.32 1.42
N TYR A 11 16.84 1.72 1.05
CA TYR A 11 15.60 1.81 1.81
C TYR A 11 15.19 0.41 2.32
N ARG A 12 15.01 0.28 3.63
CA ARG A 12 14.66 -0.99 4.29
C ARG A 12 13.15 -1.09 4.44
N LEU A 13 12.57 -2.21 3.99
CA LEU A 13 11.15 -2.53 4.18
C LEU A 13 10.87 -2.66 5.68
N ILE A 14 9.82 -1.99 6.17
CA ILE A 14 9.39 -2.07 7.57
C ILE A 14 8.00 -2.68 7.72
N GLN A 15 7.10 -2.42 6.78
CA GLN A 15 5.75 -2.96 6.76
C GLN A 15 5.17 -2.93 5.36
N PHE A 16 4.04 -3.61 5.20
CA PHE A 16 3.12 -3.33 4.11
C PHE A 16 1.68 -3.26 4.63
N HIS A 17 0.82 -2.58 3.88
CA HIS A 17 -0.61 -2.50 4.14
C HIS A 17 -1.38 -2.25 2.85
N PHE A 18 -2.70 -2.36 2.92
CA PHE A 18 -3.59 -2.16 1.79
C PHE A 18 -4.62 -1.07 2.12
N HIS A 19 -5.04 -0.35 1.09
CA HIS A 19 -6.27 0.44 1.07
C HIS A 19 -7.25 -0.23 0.12
N TRP A 20 -8.53 -0.31 0.48
CA TRP A 20 -9.56 -0.97 -0.31
C TRP A 20 -10.93 -0.33 -0.14
N GLY A 21 -11.80 -0.56 -1.12
CA GLY A 21 -13.15 -0.03 -1.13
C GLY A 21 -14.19 -1.01 -0.64
N SER A 22 -15.38 -0.48 -0.35
CA SER A 22 -16.60 -1.28 -0.10
C SER A 22 -17.10 -2.03 -1.34
N SER A 23 -16.66 -1.63 -2.54
CA SER A 23 -16.98 -2.28 -3.81
C SER A 23 -15.75 -2.39 -4.71
N ASP A 24 -15.85 -3.18 -5.78
CA ASP A 24 -14.75 -3.47 -6.70
C ASP A 24 -14.37 -2.28 -7.59
N GLY A 25 -15.20 -1.24 -7.66
CA GLY A 25 -14.99 -0.04 -8.47
C GLY A 25 -14.17 1.07 -7.78
N GLN A 26 -13.80 0.90 -6.51
CA GLN A 26 -13.05 1.89 -5.73
C GLN A 26 -12.18 1.22 -4.67
N GLY A 27 -11.21 1.96 -4.13
CA GLY A 27 -10.38 1.48 -3.03
C GLY A 27 -8.91 1.88 -3.11
N SER A 28 -8.40 2.11 -4.32
CA SER A 28 -7.08 2.71 -4.48
C SER A 28 -7.08 4.17 -4.05
N GLU A 29 -5.95 4.62 -3.51
CA GLU A 29 -5.74 6.03 -3.16
C GLU A 29 -5.27 6.81 -4.39
N HIS A 30 -4.28 6.26 -5.10
CA HIS A 30 -3.88 6.77 -6.40
C HIS A 30 -4.93 6.43 -7.46
N THR A 31 -4.96 7.25 -8.51
CA THR A 31 -5.77 7.03 -9.71
C THR A 31 -4.93 7.23 -10.95
N VAL A 32 -5.23 6.48 -12.00
CA VAL A 32 -4.60 6.64 -13.32
C VAL A 32 -5.68 7.16 -14.25
N ASP A 33 -5.51 8.36 -14.80
CA ASP A 33 -6.55 9.01 -15.63
C ASP A 33 -7.94 9.01 -14.96
N LYS A 34 -7.97 9.31 -13.66
CA LYS A 34 -9.16 9.29 -12.78
C LYS A 34 -9.76 7.90 -12.52
N LYS A 35 -9.27 6.84 -13.16
CA LYS A 35 -9.66 5.47 -12.86
C LYS A 35 -9.15 5.07 -11.48
N LYS A 36 -10.06 4.56 -10.65
CA LYS A 36 -9.76 3.86 -9.40
C LYS A 36 -9.60 2.36 -9.65
N TYR A 37 -8.83 1.73 -8.78
CA TYR A 37 -8.71 0.28 -8.66
C TYR A 37 -9.42 -0.20 -7.38
N ALA A 38 -9.67 -1.51 -7.28
CA ALA A 38 -10.41 -2.10 -6.15
C ALA A 38 -9.66 -1.97 -4.82
N ALA A 39 -8.32 -1.96 -4.89
CA ALA A 39 -7.44 -1.74 -3.77
C ALA A 39 -6.06 -1.26 -4.23
N GLU A 40 -5.23 -0.86 -3.27
CA GLU A 40 -3.84 -0.48 -3.48
C GLU A 40 -2.98 -0.98 -2.32
N LEU A 41 -1.89 -1.66 -2.64
CA LEU A 41 -0.86 -2.13 -1.72
C LEU A 41 0.24 -1.07 -1.58
N HIS A 42 0.64 -0.80 -0.34
CA HIS A 42 1.81 0.00 -0.02
C HIS A 42 2.88 -0.84 0.67
N LEU A 43 4.04 -1.02 0.03
CA LEU A 43 5.25 -1.52 0.68
C LEU A 43 6.07 -0.34 1.20
N VAL A 44 6.10 -0.13 2.52
CA VAL A 44 6.71 1.04 3.14
C VAL A 44 8.16 0.75 3.49
N HIS A 45 9.07 1.58 2.97
CA HIS A 45 10.49 1.50 3.22
C HIS A 45 11.02 2.80 3.82
N TRP A 46 12.05 2.72 4.66
CA TRP A 46 12.73 3.90 5.23
C TRP A 46 14.20 3.94 4.85
N ASN A 47 14.72 5.14 4.64
CA ASN A 47 16.10 5.37 4.23
C ASN A 47 17.06 5.03 5.36
N THR A 48 17.94 4.05 5.14
CA THR A 48 18.83 3.55 6.19
C THR A 48 19.87 4.56 6.65
N LYS A 49 20.12 5.63 5.87
CA LYS A 49 21.05 6.70 6.26
C LYS A 49 20.63 7.45 7.53
N TYR A 50 19.35 7.38 7.90
CA TYR A 50 18.81 8.03 9.10
C TYR A 50 18.80 7.14 10.35
N GLY A 51 19.29 5.89 10.24
CA GLY A 51 19.47 4.96 11.35
C GLY A 51 18.18 4.28 11.84
N GLU A 52 17.06 5.00 11.93
CA GLU A 52 15.78 4.48 12.39
C GLU A 52 14.58 5.17 11.72
N PHE A 53 13.43 4.48 11.71
CA PHE A 53 12.21 4.97 11.07
C PHE A 53 11.75 6.34 11.62
N GLY A 54 11.77 6.52 12.95
CA GLY A 54 11.32 7.76 13.59
C GLY A 54 12.13 9.01 13.20
N LYS A 55 13.42 8.84 12.87
CA LYS A 55 14.25 9.92 12.30
C LYS A 55 14.01 10.09 10.81
N ALA A 56 13.83 8.98 10.09
CA ALA A 56 13.57 9.01 8.66
C ALA A 56 12.30 9.82 8.34
N VAL A 57 11.20 9.65 9.07
CA VAL A 57 9.94 10.38 8.79
C VAL A 57 10.03 11.91 8.95
N GLN A 58 11.10 12.43 9.57
CA GLN A 58 11.36 13.87 9.72
C GLN A 58 12.13 14.45 8.54
N GLN A 59 12.37 13.67 7.49
CA GLN A 59 13.28 14.00 6.40
C GLN A 59 12.54 13.92 5.06
N PRO A 60 12.81 14.83 4.12
CA PRO A 60 12.08 14.89 2.85
C PRO A 60 12.26 13.64 1.99
N ASP A 61 13.39 12.96 2.07
CA ASP A 61 13.65 11.66 1.42
C ASP A 61 13.71 10.50 2.43
N GLY A 62 13.00 10.66 3.53
CA GLY A 62 12.94 9.71 4.64
C GLY A 62 12.41 8.33 4.26
N LEU A 63 11.35 8.31 3.45
CA LEU A 63 10.63 7.12 3.08
C LEU A 63 10.58 6.93 1.56
N ALA A 64 10.47 5.66 1.17
CA ALA A 64 10.08 5.25 -0.17
C ALA A 64 8.92 4.28 -0.05
N VAL A 65 7.80 4.58 -0.71
CA VAL A 65 6.63 3.70 -0.71
C VAL A 65 6.42 3.17 -2.12
N LEU A 66 6.45 1.83 -2.24
CA LEU A 66 6.09 1.15 -3.47
C LEU A 66 4.58 0.88 -3.47
N GLY A 67 3.85 1.61 -4.33
CA GLY A 67 2.42 1.46 -4.55
C GLY A 67 2.13 0.46 -5.66
N ILE A 68 1.20 -0.46 -5.43
CA ILE A 68 0.79 -1.48 -6.41
C ILE A 68 -0.73 -1.56 -6.42
N PHE A 69 -1.33 -1.32 -7.58
CA PHE A 69 -2.77 -1.42 -7.75
C PHE A 69 -3.25 -2.88 -7.76
N LEU A 70 -4.42 -3.13 -7.19
CA LEU A 70 -5.13 -4.41 -7.26
C LEU A 70 -6.37 -4.26 -8.14
N LYS A 71 -6.44 -5.02 -9.24
CA LYS A 71 -7.63 -5.10 -10.11
C LYS A 71 -8.36 -6.41 -9.90
N ILE A 72 -9.68 -6.38 -10.05
CA ILE A 72 -10.46 -7.62 -10.07
C ILE A 72 -10.08 -8.47 -11.28
N GLY A 73 -9.84 -9.76 -11.04
CA GLY A 73 -9.45 -10.74 -12.05
C GLY A 73 -9.24 -12.11 -11.42
N GLY A 74 -8.25 -12.85 -11.90
CA GLY A 74 -7.86 -14.13 -11.30
C GLY A 74 -7.36 -13.96 -9.87
N ALA A 75 -7.56 -15.00 -9.05
CA ALA A 75 -7.04 -15.03 -7.69
C ALA A 75 -5.50 -14.90 -7.67
N ASN A 76 -4.98 -14.17 -6.69
CA ASN A 76 -3.53 -14.05 -6.48
C ASN A 76 -3.06 -15.06 -5.43
N PRO A 77 -2.25 -16.07 -5.79
CA PRO A 77 -1.73 -17.02 -4.82
C PRO A 77 -0.85 -16.37 -3.74
N GLY A 78 -0.14 -15.29 -4.06
CA GLY A 78 0.70 -14.54 -3.13
C GLY A 78 -0.08 -13.88 -1.98
N LEU A 79 -1.38 -13.63 -2.17
CA LEU A 79 -2.26 -13.09 -1.12
C LEU A 79 -2.77 -14.17 -0.15
N GLN A 80 -2.72 -15.45 -0.52
CA GLN A 80 -3.44 -16.49 0.24
C GLN A 80 -3.05 -16.54 1.72
N LYS A 81 -1.74 -16.47 2.01
CA LYS A 81 -1.25 -16.49 3.39
C LYS A 81 -1.74 -15.29 4.21
N ILE A 82 -1.84 -14.09 3.59
CA ILE A 82 -2.42 -12.90 4.24
C ILE A 82 -3.89 -13.16 4.57
N LEU A 83 -4.64 -13.68 3.59
CA LEU A 83 -6.06 -13.94 3.69
C LEU A 83 -6.42 -14.97 4.76
N ASP A 84 -5.56 -15.97 4.96
CA ASP A 84 -5.75 -17.00 5.99
C ASP A 84 -5.50 -16.44 7.40
N ALA A 85 -4.70 -15.38 7.53
CA ALA A 85 -4.43 -14.72 8.79
C ALA A 85 -5.52 -13.72 9.23
N LEU A 86 -6.33 -13.20 8.28
CA LEU A 86 -7.28 -12.10 8.54
C LEU A 86 -8.31 -12.42 9.64
N ASP A 87 -8.82 -13.65 9.67
CA ASP A 87 -9.83 -14.06 10.65
C ASP A 87 -9.28 -13.99 12.10
N SER A 88 -7.97 -14.19 12.29
CA SER A 88 -7.32 -14.09 13.60
C SER A 88 -7.14 -12.64 14.08
N ILE A 89 -7.27 -11.67 13.18
CA ILE A 89 -7.05 -10.24 13.45
C ILE A 89 -8.27 -9.39 13.09
N LYS A 90 -9.48 -9.97 13.15
CA LYS A 90 -10.72 -9.33 12.69
C LYS A 90 -10.91 -7.91 13.23
N THR A 91 -10.68 -7.69 14.53
CA THR A 91 -10.94 -6.43 15.24
C THR A 91 -9.67 -5.68 15.60
N LYS A 92 -9.78 -4.35 15.73
CA LYS A 92 -8.68 -3.44 16.08
C LYS A 92 -7.92 -3.89 17.33
N GLY A 93 -6.59 -3.88 17.22
CA GLY A 93 -5.67 -4.21 18.30
C GLY A 93 -5.27 -5.69 18.35
N LYS A 94 -5.92 -6.57 17.60
CA LYS A 94 -5.47 -7.96 17.44
C LYS A 94 -4.24 -8.04 16.54
N SER A 95 -3.40 -9.02 16.81
CA SER A 95 -2.22 -9.37 16.02
C SER A 95 -2.05 -10.88 16.00
N ALA A 96 -1.34 -11.40 15.00
CA ALA A 96 -1.02 -12.80 14.86
C ALA A 96 0.40 -12.96 14.32
N ASP A 97 1.05 -14.07 14.64
CA ASP A 97 2.37 -14.38 14.10
C ASP A 97 2.30 -14.55 12.58
N PHE A 98 3.13 -13.79 11.88
CA PHE A 98 3.15 -13.77 10.41
C PHE A 98 4.57 -13.89 9.87
N THR A 99 5.23 -14.99 10.23
CA THR A 99 6.62 -15.29 9.84
C THR A 99 6.67 -15.98 8.47
N ASN A 100 7.85 -16.02 7.83
CA ASN A 100 8.07 -16.73 6.57
C ASN A 100 7.12 -16.28 5.44
N PHE A 101 6.85 -14.98 5.35
CA PHE A 101 6.10 -14.38 4.25
C PHE A 101 7.07 -13.71 3.28
N ASP A 102 6.90 -13.98 1.99
CA ASP A 102 7.71 -13.39 0.95
C ASP A 102 6.90 -12.35 0.16
N PRO A 103 7.16 -11.04 0.35
CA PRO A 103 6.41 -9.99 -0.34
C PRO A 103 6.64 -9.97 -1.86
N ARG A 104 7.63 -10.72 -2.39
CA ARG A 104 7.83 -10.84 -3.84
C ARG A 104 6.62 -11.45 -4.55
N GLY A 105 5.84 -12.29 -3.86
CA GLY A 105 4.60 -12.85 -4.39
C GLY A 105 3.49 -11.82 -4.64
N LEU A 106 3.68 -10.57 -4.20
CA LEU A 106 2.74 -9.46 -4.41
C LEU A 106 3.19 -8.48 -5.49
N LEU A 107 4.30 -8.76 -6.19
CA LEU A 107 4.79 -7.92 -7.27
C LEU A 107 4.18 -8.36 -8.62
N PRO A 108 3.84 -7.40 -9.50
CA PRO A 108 3.55 -7.70 -10.90
C PRO A 108 4.82 -8.12 -11.65
N GLU A 109 4.69 -8.56 -12.90
CA GLU A 109 5.82 -8.95 -13.74
C GLU A 109 6.68 -7.75 -14.15
N SER A 110 6.04 -6.66 -14.60
CA SER A 110 6.72 -5.40 -14.94
C SER A 110 6.90 -4.51 -13.73
N LEU A 111 8.09 -3.91 -13.64
CA LEU A 111 8.40 -2.88 -12.65
C LEU A 111 8.38 -1.47 -13.26
N ASP A 112 7.73 -1.27 -14.40
CA ASP A 112 7.46 0.08 -14.92
C ASP A 112 6.69 0.89 -13.88
N TYR A 113 7.10 2.13 -13.62
CA TYR A 113 6.55 2.93 -12.55
C TYR A 113 6.41 4.41 -12.90
N TRP A 114 5.54 5.08 -12.15
CA TRP A 114 5.57 6.52 -11.96
C TRP A 114 6.18 6.89 -10.62
N THR A 115 6.78 8.07 -10.53
CA THR A 115 7.34 8.58 -9.27
C THR A 115 7.13 10.06 -9.09
N TYR A 116 6.92 10.47 -7.84
CA TYR A 116 6.75 11.86 -7.42
C TYR A 116 7.02 12.02 -5.91
N PRO A 117 7.43 13.22 -5.43
CA PRO A 117 7.52 13.50 -3.99
C PRO A 117 6.13 13.71 -3.38
N GLY A 118 5.87 13.11 -2.23
CA GLY A 118 4.59 13.19 -1.54
C GLY A 118 4.68 12.91 -0.06
N SER A 119 3.55 12.48 0.50
CA SER A 119 3.39 12.30 1.94
C SER A 119 2.92 10.90 2.29
N LEU A 120 2.89 10.63 3.60
CA LEU A 120 1.98 9.62 4.15
C LEU A 120 0.54 9.97 3.76
N THR A 121 -0.27 8.95 3.48
CA THR A 121 -1.69 9.12 3.13
C THR A 121 -2.61 9.03 4.35
N THR A 122 -2.07 8.64 5.50
CA THR A 122 -2.74 8.64 6.80
C THR A 122 -2.09 9.63 7.77
N PRO A 123 -2.83 10.18 8.76
CA PRO A 123 -2.26 11.02 9.80
C PRO A 123 -1.01 10.36 10.42
N PRO A 124 0.10 11.11 10.61
CA PRO A 124 0.22 12.58 10.58
C PRO A 124 0.47 13.24 9.20
N LEU A 125 0.32 12.53 8.08
CA LEU A 125 0.43 13.10 6.72
C LEU A 125 1.79 13.76 6.40
N LEU A 126 2.87 13.30 7.03
CA LEU A 126 4.21 13.87 6.86
C LEU A 126 4.69 13.78 5.40
N GLU A 127 5.22 14.88 4.88
CA GLU A 127 5.78 15.04 3.52
C GLU A 127 7.22 14.50 3.43
N CYS A 128 7.37 13.20 3.65
CA CYS A 128 8.66 12.52 3.73
C CYS A 128 8.79 11.33 2.76
N VAL A 129 7.91 11.22 1.77
CA VAL A 129 7.76 10.03 0.93
C VAL A 129 8.17 10.30 -0.51
N THR A 130 9.11 9.52 -1.02
CA THR A 130 9.26 9.30 -2.47
C THR A 130 8.31 8.18 -2.91
N TRP A 131 7.27 8.52 -3.66
CA TRP A 131 6.34 7.54 -4.18
C TRP A 131 6.90 6.84 -5.41
N ILE A 132 6.76 5.52 -5.48
CA ILE A 132 7.02 4.72 -6.67
C ILE A 132 5.75 3.89 -6.89
N VAL A 133 4.94 4.23 -7.88
CA VAL A 133 3.67 3.55 -8.15
C VAL A 133 3.81 2.72 -9.41
N LEU A 134 3.73 1.40 -9.27
CA LEU A 134 3.86 0.49 -10.41
C LEU A 134 2.68 0.66 -11.37
N LYS A 135 3.01 0.67 -12.66
CA LYS A 135 2.05 0.79 -13.76
C LYS A 135 1.18 -0.45 -13.88
N GLU A 136 1.80 -1.63 -13.72
CA GLU A 136 1.11 -2.90 -13.85
C GLU A 136 0.39 -3.26 -12.53
N PRO A 137 -0.95 -3.42 -12.56
CA PRO A 137 -1.69 -3.90 -11.39
C PRO A 137 -1.52 -5.41 -11.23
N ILE A 138 -1.51 -5.89 -9.99
CA ILE A 138 -1.74 -7.32 -9.72
C ILE A 138 -3.24 -7.64 -9.81
N SER A 139 -3.58 -8.85 -10.24
CA SER A 139 -4.96 -9.32 -10.19
C SER A 139 -5.29 -9.81 -8.78
N VAL A 140 -6.55 -9.68 -8.36
CA VAL A 140 -7.12 -10.25 -7.14
C VAL A 140 -8.54 -10.71 -7.45
N SER A 141 -8.99 -11.83 -6.90
CA SER A 141 -10.39 -12.26 -7.11
C SER A 141 -11.35 -11.50 -6.19
N SER A 142 -12.62 -11.41 -6.59
CA SER A 142 -13.66 -10.79 -5.77
C SER A 142 -13.81 -11.50 -4.42
N GLU A 143 -13.65 -12.82 -4.36
CA GLU A 143 -13.69 -13.61 -3.11
C GLU A 143 -12.56 -13.22 -2.15
N GLN A 144 -11.35 -12.99 -2.69
CA GLN A 144 -10.22 -12.51 -1.89
C GLN A 144 -10.50 -11.09 -1.36
N MET A 145 -11.03 -10.19 -2.18
CA MET A 145 -11.41 -8.84 -1.73
C MET A 145 -12.52 -8.85 -0.66
N LEU A 146 -13.48 -9.77 -0.77
CA LEU A 146 -14.53 -9.92 0.25
C LEU A 146 -13.98 -10.28 1.63
N LYS A 147 -12.83 -10.98 1.71
CA LYS A 147 -12.20 -11.27 3.01
C LYS A 147 -11.63 -10.00 3.67
N PHE A 148 -11.02 -9.09 2.90
CA PHE A 148 -10.59 -7.78 3.44
C PHE A 148 -11.76 -6.99 4.01
N ARG A 149 -12.90 -7.00 3.30
CA ARG A 149 -14.13 -6.31 3.69
C ARG A 149 -14.83 -6.91 4.92
N LYS A 150 -14.33 -8.02 5.48
CA LYS A 150 -14.84 -8.62 6.74
C LYS A 150 -14.03 -8.23 7.97
N LEU A 151 -12.94 -7.47 7.81
CA LEU A 151 -12.22 -6.87 8.93
C LEU A 151 -13.04 -5.73 9.55
N ASN A 152 -12.67 -5.31 10.75
CA ASN A 152 -13.39 -4.32 11.53
C ASN A 152 -12.49 -3.18 11.99
N PHE A 153 -12.99 -1.94 11.89
CA PHE A 153 -12.35 -0.77 12.52
C PHE A 153 -12.49 -0.76 14.04
N ASN A 154 -13.58 -1.36 14.55
CA ASN A 154 -13.89 -1.40 15.98
C ASN A 154 -13.04 -2.42 16.74
N LYS A 155 -12.94 -2.25 18.07
CA LYS A 155 -12.33 -3.24 18.98
C LYS A 155 -13.32 -4.37 19.29
N GLU A 156 -12.80 -5.48 19.81
CA GLU A 156 -13.62 -6.58 20.30
C GLU A 156 -14.59 -6.11 21.40
N GLY A 157 -15.87 -6.46 21.26
CA GLY A 157 -16.95 -6.04 22.16
C GLY A 157 -17.59 -4.69 21.82
N GLU A 158 -17.04 -3.92 20.88
CA GLU A 158 -17.67 -2.70 20.35
C GLU A 158 -18.64 -3.03 19.19
N PRO A 159 -19.60 -2.15 18.86
CA PRO A 159 -20.48 -2.30 17.70
C PRO A 159 -19.67 -2.53 16.42
N GLU A 160 -20.15 -3.45 15.57
CA GLU A 160 -19.45 -3.80 14.32
C GLU A 160 -19.40 -2.62 13.35
N GLU A 161 -18.19 -2.22 12.98
CA GLU A 161 -17.89 -1.25 11.93
C GLU A 161 -16.93 -1.91 10.96
N LEU A 162 -17.44 -2.33 9.80
CA LEU A 162 -16.64 -3.02 8.78
C LEU A 162 -15.55 -2.08 8.26
N MET A 163 -14.33 -2.60 8.19
CA MET A 163 -13.18 -1.92 7.62
C MET A 163 -13.32 -1.91 6.11
N MET A 164 -13.99 -0.88 5.60
CA MET A 164 -14.13 -0.59 4.18
C MET A 164 -13.87 0.89 3.93
N ASP A 165 -13.55 1.22 2.67
CA ASP A 165 -13.31 2.59 2.23
C ASP A 165 -12.23 3.32 3.06
N ASN A 166 -11.18 2.57 3.43
CA ASN A 166 -10.05 3.06 4.22
C ASN A 166 -9.02 3.81 3.36
N TRP A 167 -9.46 4.55 2.34
CA TRP A 167 -8.61 5.23 1.35
C TRP A 167 -8.81 6.75 1.39
N ARG A 168 -7.72 7.51 1.22
CA ARG A 168 -7.75 8.96 1.04
C ARG A 168 -7.95 9.28 -0.44
N PRO A 169 -8.82 10.25 -0.80
CA PRO A 169 -8.97 10.68 -2.20
C PRO A 169 -7.71 11.36 -2.72
N ALA A 170 -7.56 11.38 -4.04
CA ALA A 170 -6.51 12.13 -4.73
C ALA A 170 -6.47 13.59 -4.25
N GLN A 171 -5.26 14.07 -3.94
CA GLN A 171 -5.02 15.44 -3.47
C GLN A 171 -4.53 16.33 -4.62
N PRO A 172 -4.58 17.67 -4.49
CA PRO A 172 -4.03 18.56 -5.49
C PRO A 172 -2.55 18.27 -5.78
N LEU A 173 -2.18 18.27 -7.07
CA LEU A 173 -0.80 18.02 -7.47
C LEU A 173 0.14 19.17 -7.07
N HIS A 174 -0.38 20.39 -6.96
CA HIS A 174 0.40 21.61 -6.74
C HIS A 174 1.53 21.76 -7.78
N SER A 175 2.72 22.17 -7.37
CA SER A 175 3.87 22.42 -8.24
C SER A 175 4.67 21.16 -8.63
N ARG A 176 4.12 19.96 -8.39
CA ARG A 176 4.81 18.70 -8.64
C ARG A 176 4.60 18.22 -10.07
N GLN A 177 5.59 17.49 -10.58
CA GLN A 177 5.49 16.70 -11.80
C GLN A 177 5.58 15.21 -11.46
N ILE A 178 4.94 14.38 -12.28
CA ILE A 178 5.02 12.92 -12.17
C ILE A 178 5.96 12.44 -13.29
N ASN A 179 7.02 11.72 -12.91
CA ASN A 179 7.95 11.14 -13.87
C ASN A 179 7.62 9.68 -14.12
N ALA A 180 7.78 9.19 -15.35
CA ALA A 180 7.60 7.79 -15.71
C ALA A 180 8.96 7.13 -16.01
N SER A 181 9.11 5.84 -15.67
CA SER A 181 10.30 5.05 -16.02
C SER A 181 10.29 4.52 -17.46
N PHE A 182 9.16 4.67 -18.16
CA PHE A 182 8.89 4.14 -19.49
C PHE A 182 8.57 5.28 -20.46
N LYS A 183 8.66 4.99 -21.77
CA LYS A 183 8.35 5.91 -22.86
C LYS A 183 6.90 5.80 -23.31
#